data_AF-A0AAW8DVI1-F1
#
_entry.id   AF-A0AAW8DVI1-F1
#
_cell.length_a   1.000
_cell.length_b   1.000
_cell.length_c   1.000
_cell.angle_alpha   90.00
_cell.angle_beta   90.00
_cell.angle_gamma   90.00
#
_symmetry.space_group_name_H-M   'P 1'
#
loop_
_entity.id
_entity.type
_entity.pdbx_description
1 polymer ?
#
loop_
_entity_poly.entity_id
_entity_poly.type
_entity_poly.pdbx_seq_one_letter_code
_entity_poly.pdbx_strand_id
1 'polypeptide(L)' 'MTLRRSTVEHVFGTLKHWMGWTHFRTKTLEHVSTEMKLHVLAYDLKRMIAILGMTRTTKAMELAGREPF' A
#
# COMPACT_ATOMS: atom_id res chain seq x y z
N MET A 1 14.55 18.63 6.83
CA MET A 1 13.27 18.13 6.27
C MET A 1 13.44 17.38 4.94
N THR A 2 14.64 16.88 4.62
CA THR A 2 14.97 16.24 3.32
C THR A 2 14.90 14.72 3.41
N LEU A 3 15.34 14.13 4.54
CA LEU A 3 15.40 12.68 4.75
C LEU A 3 14.04 11.96 4.57
N ARG A 4 12.97 12.53 5.13
CA ARG A 4 11.61 11.96 5.03
C ARG A 4 11.10 11.92 3.59
N ARG A 5 11.46 12.90 2.75
CA ARG A 5 11.06 12.93 1.34
C ARG A 5 11.79 11.83 0.57
N SER A 6 13.09 11.68 0.78
CA SER A 6 13.90 10.66 0.10
C SER A 6 13.44 9.22 0.40
N THR A 7 13.00 8.92 1.63
CA THR A 7 12.46 7.59 1.96
C THR A 7 11.15 7.30 1.23
N VAL A 8 10.30 8.31 1.08
CA VAL A 8 8.97 8.19 0.50
C VAL A 8 9.04 8.15 -1.04
N GLU A 9 9.99 8.86 -1.64
CA GLU A 9 10.25 8.84 -3.10
C GLU A 9 10.49 7.43 -3.64
N HIS A 10 11.24 6.60 -2.92
CA HIS A 10 11.50 5.23 -3.34
C HIS A 10 10.22 4.37 -3.36
N VAL A 11 9.36 4.55 -2.36
CA VAL A 11 8.05 3.87 -2.28
C VAL A 11 7.15 4.31 -3.43
N PHE A 12 7.08 5.62 -3.69
CA PHE A 12 6.33 6.16 -4.83
C PHE A 12 6.85 5.66 -6.17
N GLY A 13 8.18 5.56 -6.34
CA GLY A 13 8.79 4.98 -7.54
C GLY A 13 8.39 3.53 -7.77
N THR A 14 8.37 2.73 -6.70
CA THR A 14 7.96 1.32 -6.76
C THR A 14 6.48 1.18 -7.10
N LEU A 15 5.61 1.94 -6.42
CA LEU A 15 4.17 1.96 -6.71
C LEU A 15 3.90 2.36 -8.15
N LYS A 16 4.54 3.42 -8.66
CA LYS A 16 4.37 3.88 -10.05
C LYS A 16 4.87 2.86 -11.07
N HIS A 17 5.96 2.15 -10.78
CA HIS A 17 6.42 1.06 -11.63
C HIS A 17 5.42 -0.10 -11.66
N TRP A 18 4.85 -0.45 -10.50
CA TRP A 18 3.88 -1.54 -10.34
C TRP A 18 2.52 -1.27 -10.97
N MET A 19 2.01 -0.05 -10.83
CA MET A 19 0.72 0.34 -11.41
C MET A 19 0.73 0.38 -12.94
N GLY A 20 1.91 0.32 -13.56
CA GLY A 20 2.07 0.62 -14.98
C GLY A 20 1.99 2.13 -15.21
N TRP A 21 2.80 2.62 -16.13
CA TRP A 21 3.00 4.07 -16.32
C TRP A 21 1.79 4.82 -16.86
N THR A 22 0.72 4.11 -17.23
CA THR A 22 -0.18 4.64 -18.24
C THR A 22 -1.54 5.08 -17.70
N HIS A 23 -2.43 4.28 -17.09
CA HIS A 23 -3.78 4.83 -16.82
C HIS A 23 -4.48 4.20 -15.61
N PHE A 24 -4.97 5.06 -14.71
CA PHE A 24 -6.08 4.71 -13.83
C PHE A 24 -7.23 4.17 -14.68
N ARG A 25 -7.81 3.06 -14.25
CA ARG A 25 -8.92 2.42 -14.95
C ARG A 25 -10.23 3.17 -14.73
N THR A 26 -10.31 3.86 -13.60
CA THR A 26 -11.50 4.61 -13.19
C THR A 26 -11.47 6.07 -13.66
N LYS A 27 -12.66 6.67 -13.74
CA LYS A 27 -12.86 8.10 -14.01
C LYS A 27 -13.51 8.74 -12.79
N THR A 28 -13.29 10.04 -12.61
CA THR A 28 -13.62 10.88 -11.44
C THR A 28 -12.68 10.70 -10.24
N LEU A 29 -12.51 11.77 -9.46
CA LEU A 29 -11.53 11.82 -8.37
C LEU A 29 -11.82 10.81 -7.26
N GLU A 30 -13.09 10.56 -6.97
CA GLU A 30 -13.52 9.63 -5.93
C GLU A 30 -13.09 8.18 -6.26
N HIS A 31 -13.35 7.74 -7.49
CA HIS A 31 -12.99 6.39 -7.91
C HIS A 31 -11.47 6.24 -8.07
N VAL A 32 -10.79 7.26 -8.62
CA VAL A 32 -9.32 7.27 -8.73
C VAL A 32 -8.66 7.25 -7.35
N SER A 33 -9.22 7.97 -6.37
CA SER A 33 -8.73 7.91 -4.98
C SER A 33 -8.87 6.51 -4.41
N THR A 34 -9.98 5.82 -4.71
CA THR A 34 -10.21 4.45 -4.26
C THR A 34 -9.25 3.46 -4.92
N GLU A 35 -9.00 3.60 -6.23
CA GLU A 35 -8.01 2.80 -6.97
C GLU A 35 -6.60 3.00 -6.41
N MET A 36 -6.21 4.26 -6.15
CA MET A 36 -4.93 4.58 -5.53
C MET A 36 -4.80 3.97 -4.12
N LYS A 37 -5.86 4.04 -3.30
CA LYS A 37 -5.87 3.42 -1.96
C LYS A 37 -5.69 1.90 -2.04
N LEU A 38 -6.31 1.23 -3.02
CA LEU A 38 -6.16 -0.21 -3.21
C LEU A 38 -4.71 -0.58 -3.58
N HIS A 39 -4.05 0.20 -4.43
CA HIS A 39 -2.65 -0.01 -4.77
C HIS A 39 -1.72 0.17 -3.55
N VAL A 40 -1.95 1.21 -2.75
CA VAL A 40 -1.20 1.42 -1.50
C VAL A 40 -1.40 0.26 -0.53
N LEU A 41 -2.65 -0.19 -0.34
CA LEU A 41 -2.96 -1.33 0.51
C LEU A 41 -2.23 -2.60 0.05
N ALA A 42 -2.25 -2.90 -1.24
CA ALA A 42 -1.55 -4.05 -1.80
C ALA A 42 -0.02 -3.97 -1.58
N TYR A 43 0.57 -2.78 -1.72
CA TYR A 43 1.98 -2.55 -1.42
C TYR A 43 2.29 -2.75 0.06
N ASP A 44 1.46 -2.21 0.96
CA ASP A 44 1.64 -2.35 2.40
C ASP A 44 1.56 -3.81 2.84
N LEU A 45 0.58 -4.57 2.32
CA LEU A 45 0.48 -6.00 2.57
C LEU A 45 1.72 -6.75 2.10
N LYS A 46 2.18 -6.48 0.87
CA LYS A 46 3.39 -7.10 0.34
C LYS A 46 4.62 -6.76 1.20
N ARG A 47 4.74 -5.51 1.64
CA ARG A 47 5.84 -5.04 2.49
C ARG A 47 5.78 -5.67 3.87
N MET A 48 4.60 -5.77 4.48
CA MET A 48 4.39 -6.45 5.76
C MET A 48 4.79 -7.92 5.68
N ILE A 49 4.36 -8.63 4.64
CA ILE A 49 4.74 -10.04 4.43
C ILE A 49 6.26 -10.17 4.26
N ALA A 50 6.91 -9.26 3.55
CA ALA A 50 8.36 -9.29 3.37
C ALA A 50 9.14 -9.04 4.68
N ILE A 51 8.62 -8.22 5.59
CA ILE A 51 9.28 -7.89 6.86
C ILE A 51 8.98 -8.93 7.95
N LEU A 52 7.71 -9.33 8.08
CA LEU A 52 7.23 -10.16 9.19
C LEU A 52 7.09 -11.65 8.83
N GLY A 53 6.99 -11.98 7.55
CA GLY A 53 6.62 -13.30 7.06
C GLY A 53 5.10 -13.55 7.10
N MET A 54 4.63 -14.52 6.31
CA MET A 54 3.20 -14.80 6.11
C MET A 54 2.46 -15.16 7.40
N THR A 55 3.02 -16.06 8.21
CA THR A 55 2.39 -16.55 9.44
C THR A 55 2.15 -15.44 10.47
N ARG A 56 3.14 -14.56 10.66
CA ARG A 56 3.03 -13.45 11.61
C ARG A 56 2.08 -12.38 11.09
N THR A 57 2.09 -12.12 9.79
CA THR A 57 1.19 -11.16 9.15
C THR A 57 -0.27 -11.58 9.29
N THR A 58 -0.58 -12.85 9.02
CA THR A 58 -1.95 -13.39 9.14
C THR A 58 -2.45 -13.31 10.59
N LYS A 59 -1.62 -13.72 11.55
CA LYS A 59 -1.96 -13.62 12.98
C LYS A 59 -2.18 -12.16 13.42
N ALA A 60 -1.36 -11.22 12.94
CA ALA A 60 -1.53 -9.80 13.25
C ALA A 60 -2.84 -9.25 12.70
N MET A 61 -3.25 -9.66 11.50
CA MET A 61 -4.54 -9.25 10.91
C MET A 61 -5.74 -9.83 11.68
N GLU A 62 -5.67 -11.08 12.11
CA GLU A 62 -6.72 -11.71 12.94
C GLU A 62 -6.91 -10.99 14.28
N LEU A 63 -5.81 -10.55 14.89
CA LEU A 63 -5.85 -9.77 16.14
C LEU A 63 -6.40 -8.36 15.90
N ALA A 64 -5.96 -7.68 14.83
CA ALA A 64 -6.45 -6.35 14.48
C ALA A 64 -7.95 -6.32 14.15
N GLY A 65 -8.51 -7.41 13.59
CA GLY A 65 -9.95 -7.55 13.33
C GLY A 65 -10.79 -7.89 14.57
N ARG A 66 -10.15 -8.19 15.71
CA ARG A 66 -10.81 -8.46 16.99
C ARG A 66 -10.87 -7.26 17.93
N GLU A 67 -10.09 -6.22 17.66
CA GLU A 67 -10.17 -4.96 18.41
C GLU A 67 -11.41 -4.19 17.91
N PRO A 68 -12.45 -4.01 18.72
CA PRO A 68 -13.52 -3.08 18.40
C PRO A 68 -12.92 -1.67 18.50
N PHE A 69 -13.14 -0.85 17.47
CA PHE A 69 -12.90 0.59 17.58
C PHE A 69 -13.71 1.19 18.74
#